data_AF-A0A9N8KJM2-F1
#
_entry.id   AF-A0A9N8KJM2-F1
#
_cell.length_a   1.000
_cell.length_b   1.000
_cell.length_c   1.000
_cell.angle_alpha   90.00
_cell.angle_beta   90.00
_cell.angle_gamma   90.00
#
_symmetry.space_group_name_H-M   'P 1'
#
loop_
_entity.id
_entity.type
_entity.pdbx_description
1 polymer ?
#
loop_
_entity_poly.entity_id
_entity_poly.type
_entity_poly.pdbx_seq_one_letter_code
_entity_poly.pdbx_strand_id
1 'polypeptide(L)'
;MILSRFRSGKLPKPFKILPTLPQWDTLLSITRPDSWTPNATYEATRLFTSSRPAVAQAFIHDILLDRVRDDIRETKKLNVHLYKALKKSLYKPACFFKGLLFPLLASGTCTLREAHIISSVLVRVSIPVLHSAAAIHRLCEIAAEQMTDNLEAGGATNIFIRVLLEKKYALPYKVVDALVFHFLRFRAVDADAMTDAPLTIKSGEKLPVLWHQCFLAFAQRYRNDITEDQREALLDLLLVKGHKAIGPEIRRELLQGRGRGVLAPEVTMAGVDGDDTMVDIQ
;
A
#
# COMPACT_ATOMS: atom_id res chain seq x y z
N MET A 1 32.36 -10.26 -16.36
CA MET A 1 31.94 -8.94 -16.90
C MET A 1 32.20 -7.83 -15.88
N ILE A 2 32.39 -6.58 -16.31
CA ILE A 2 32.68 -5.43 -15.43
C ILE A 2 31.61 -5.25 -14.33
N LEU A 3 30.34 -5.46 -14.64
CA LEU A 3 29.23 -5.28 -13.69
C LEU A 3 29.18 -6.35 -12.57
N SER A 4 29.69 -7.56 -12.83
CA SER A 4 29.76 -8.65 -11.83
C SER A 4 30.80 -8.41 -10.72
N ARG A 5 31.70 -7.44 -10.90
CA ARG A 5 32.72 -7.04 -9.91
C ARG A 5 32.61 -5.57 -9.52
N PHE A 6 31.58 -4.87 -9.98
CA PHE A 6 31.42 -3.44 -9.74
C PHE A 6 31.18 -3.18 -8.24
N ARG A 7 31.91 -2.20 -7.70
CA ARG A 7 31.78 -1.77 -6.29
C ARG A 7 31.48 -0.29 -6.20
N SER A 8 32.24 0.52 -6.94
CA SER A 8 32.18 1.97 -6.94
C SER A 8 32.67 2.54 -8.29
N GLY A 9 32.49 3.84 -8.48
CA GLY A 9 32.93 4.56 -9.67
C GLY A 9 31.83 4.77 -10.71
N LYS A 10 32.22 5.21 -11.91
CA LYS A 10 31.28 5.50 -12.99
C LYS A 10 30.93 4.21 -13.73
N LEU A 11 29.64 4.00 -14.02
CA LEU A 11 29.21 2.96 -14.96
C LEU A 11 29.90 3.15 -16.33
N PRO A 12 30.23 2.05 -17.04
CA PRO A 12 30.80 2.12 -18.39
C PRO A 12 29.94 2.98 -19.32
N LYS A 13 30.58 3.77 -20.20
CA LYS A 13 29.87 4.62 -21.17
C LYS A 13 28.83 3.85 -22.01
N PRO A 14 29.11 2.63 -22.54
CA PRO A 14 28.12 1.86 -23.27
C PRO A 14 26.88 1.51 -22.44
N PHE A 15 27.05 1.25 -21.15
CA PHE A 15 25.91 0.94 -20.27
C PHE A 15 25.03 2.17 -20.04
N LYS A 16 25.62 3.37 -19.95
CA LYS A 16 24.89 4.61 -19.69
C LYS A 16 23.94 5.02 -20.80
N ILE A 17 24.24 4.65 -22.05
CA ILE A 17 23.38 4.95 -23.20
C ILE A 17 22.28 3.91 -23.40
N LEU A 18 22.29 2.77 -22.69
CA LEU A 18 21.31 1.70 -22.89
C LEU A 18 19.86 2.21 -22.86
N PRO A 19 19.40 3.01 -21.88
CA PRO A 19 18.00 3.44 -21.83
C PRO A 19 17.53 4.31 -23.01
N THR A 20 18.47 4.86 -23.80
CA THR A 20 18.15 5.69 -24.98
C THR A 20 18.03 4.87 -26.26
N LEU A 21 18.50 3.62 -26.27
CA LEU A 21 18.49 2.76 -27.44
C LEU A 21 17.11 2.11 -27.64
N PRO A 22 16.65 1.87 -28.89
CA PRO A 22 15.37 1.20 -29.14
C PRO A 22 15.30 -0.23 -28.58
N GLN A 23 16.36 -1.03 -28.73
CA GLN A 23 16.45 -2.43 -28.31
C GLN A 23 17.21 -2.58 -26.98
N TRP A 24 16.96 -1.65 -26.05
CA TRP A 24 17.70 -1.58 -24.79
C TRP A 24 17.56 -2.85 -23.94
N ASP A 25 16.41 -3.53 -24.01
CA ASP A 25 16.05 -4.75 -23.29
C ASP A 25 16.92 -5.93 -23.72
N THR A 26 17.04 -6.13 -25.04
CA THR A 26 17.89 -7.16 -25.63
C THR A 26 19.36 -6.87 -25.33
N LEU A 27 19.79 -5.62 -25.42
CA LEU A 27 21.16 -5.24 -25.09
C LEU A 27 21.45 -5.37 -23.59
N LEU A 28 20.45 -5.14 -22.73
CA LEU A 28 20.59 -5.30 -21.28
C LEU A 28 20.75 -6.77 -20.89
N SER A 29 20.01 -7.69 -21.53
CA SER A 29 20.08 -9.12 -21.22
C SER A 29 21.48 -9.70 -21.49
N ILE A 30 22.16 -9.22 -22.54
CA ILE A 30 23.55 -9.59 -22.86
C ILE A 30 24.51 -9.23 -21.71
N THR A 31 24.20 -8.19 -20.92
CA THR A 31 25.04 -7.79 -19.77
C THR A 31 24.85 -8.65 -18.52
N ARG A 32 24.02 -9.71 -18.61
CA ARG A 32 23.73 -10.68 -17.55
C ARG A 32 23.32 -10.05 -16.22
N PRO A 33 22.11 -9.46 -16.14
CA PRO A 33 21.61 -8.80 -14.93
C PRO A 33 21.56 -9.69 -13.68
N ASP A 34 21.38 -11.00 -13.86
CA ASP A 34 21.51 -12.06 -12.85
C ASP A 34 22.86 -12.01 -12.12
N SER A 35 23.94 -11.71 -12.85
CA SER A 35 25.31 -11.72 -12.35
C SER A 35 25.78 -10.38 -11.78
N TRP A 36 24.94 -9.35 -11.78
CA TRP A 36 25.33 -8.03 -11.28
C TRP A 36 25.52 -8.01 -9.77
N THR A 37 26.51 -7.23 -9.33
CA THR A 37 26.63 -6.91 -7.91
C THR A 37 25.45 -6.04 -7.46
N PRO A 38 25.06 -6.09 -6.18
CA PRO A 38 24.05 -5.19 -5.62
C PRO A 38 24.35 -3.69 -5.90
N ASN A 39 25.64 -3.31 -5.91
CA ASN A 39 26.10 -1.97 -6.25
C ASN A 39 25.80 -1.60 -7.71
N ALA A 40 26.03 -2.53 -8.65
CA ALA A 40 25.72 -2.32 -10.06
C ALA A 40 24.20 -2.20 -10.26
N THR A 41 23.41 -3.07 -9.62
CA THR A 41 21.94 -2.99 -9.66
C THR A 41 21.46 -1.62 -9.16
N TYR A 42 22.01 -1.09 -8.07
CA TYR A 42 21.65 0.23 -7.58
C TYR A 42 21.91 1.36 -8.60
N GLU A 43 23.11 1.41 -9.18
CA GLU A 43 23.44 2.45 -10.17
C GLU A 43 22.65 2.26 -11.47
N ALA A 44 22.37 1.02 -11.88
CA ALA A 44 21.49 0.71 -12.99
C ALA A 44 20.05 1.19 -12.71
N THR A 45 19.49 0.90 -11.53
CA THR A 45 18.17 1.40 -11.15
C THR A 45 18.10 2.92 -11.17
N ARG A 46 19.13 3.61 -10.67
CA ARG A 46 19.20 5.08 -10.72
C ARG A 46 19.20 5.60 -12.16
N LEU A 47 19.95 4.97 -13.06
CA LEU A 47 19.99 5.31 -14.48
C LEU A 47 18.63 5.06 -15.16
N PHE A 48 18.10 3.84 -15.06
CA PHE A 48 16.86 3.44 -15.73
C PHE A 48 15.61 4.12 -15.17
N THR A 49 15.54 4.40 -13.86
CA THR A 49 14.40 5.14 -13.27
C THR A 49 14.32 6.58 -13.80
N SER A 50 15.45 7.15 -14.19
CA SER A 50 15.53 8.51 -14.74
C SER A 50 15.11 8.59 -16.21
N SER A 51 14.88 7.44 -16.87
CA SER A 51 14.49 7.34 -18.28
C SER A 51 12.97 7.50 -18.49
N ARG A 52 12.51 7.29 -19.74
CA ARG A 52 11.08 7.34 -20.10
C ARG A 52 10.26 6.34 -19.25
N PRO A 53 9.02 6.67 -18.84
CA PRO A 53 8.23 5.82 -17.94
C PRO A 53 8.11 4.35 -18.39
N ALA A 54 7.93 4.09 -19.69
CA ALA A 54 7.85 2.73 -20.22
C ALA A 54 9.12 1.91 -19.97
N VAL A 55 10.29 2.51 -20.24
CA VAL A 55 11.60 1.88 -20.03
C VAL A 55 11.87 1.66 -18.54
N ALA A 56 11.55 2.66 -17.71
CA ALA A 56 11.70 2.55 -16.26
C ALA A 56 10.81 1.46 -15.67
N GLN A 57 9.54 1.37 -16.09
CA GLN A 57 8.61 0.33 -15.62
C GLN A 57 9.08 -1.07 -16.03
N ALA A 58 9.46 -1.25 -17.29
CA ALA A 58 9.98 -2.52 -17.79
C ALA A 58 11.26 -2.95 -17.04
N PHE A 59 12.23 -2.05 -16.86
CA PHE A 59 13.43 -2.35 -16.06
C PHE A 59 13.09 -2.75 -14.61
N ILE A 60 12.14 -2.05 -13.98
CA ILE A 60 11.72 -2.37 -12.62
C ILE A 60 11.08 -3.77 -12.55
N HIS A 61 10.27 -4.12 -13.56
CA HIS A 61 9.60 -5.41 -13.66
C HIS A 61 10.56 -6.55 -14.00
N ASP A 62 11.28 -6.43 -15.11
CA ASP A 62 12.04 -7.54 -15.69
C ASP A 62 13.36 -7.80 -14.95
N ILE A 63 13.88 -6.81 -14.21
CA ILE A 63 15.20 -6.89 -13.57
C ILE A 63 15.11 -6.69 -12.06
N LEU A 64 14.55 -5.56 -11.60
CA LEU A 64 14.64 -5.19 -10.18
C LEU A 64 13.76 -6.08 -9.30
N LEU A 65 12.55 -6.43 -9.76
CA LEU A 65 11.62 -7.27 -9.02
C LEU A 65 12.25 -8.63 -8.71
N ASP A 66 12.67 -9.37 -9.72
CA ASP A 66 13.26 -10.70 -9.55
C ASP A 66 14.54 -10.64 -8.71
N ARG A 67 15.41 -9.66 -8.98
CA ARG A 67 16.66 -9.51 -8.21
C ARG A 67 16.42 -9.29 -6.71
N VAL A 68 15.38 -8.55 -6.35
CA VAL A 68 14.99 -8.31 -4.94
C VAL A 68 14.38 -9.56 -4.33
N ARG A 69 13.52 -10.27 -5.06
CA ARG A 69 12.90 -11.51 -4.58
C ARG A 69 13.94 -12.60 -4.32
N ASP A 70 14.90 -12.76 -5.22
CA ASP A 70 15.98 -13.75 -5.09
C ASP A 70 16.85 -13.48 -3.86
N ASP A 71 17.27 -12.23 -3.64
CA ASP A 71 18.11 -11.85 -2.49
C ASP A 71 17.38 -12.09 -1.15
N ILE A 72 16.07 -11.81 -1.10
CA ILE A 72 15.22 -12.10 0.06
C ILE A 72 15.03 -13.61 0.27
N ARG A 73 14.85 -14.36 -0.82
CA ARG A 73 14.66 -15.81 -0.76
C ARG A 73 15.92 -16.50 -0.24
N GLU A 74 17.09 -16.09 -0.71
CA GLU A 74 18.40 -16.65 -0.35
C GLU A 74 18.81 -16.24 1.07
N THR A 75 18.85 -14.94 1.36
CA THR A 75 19.46 -14.42 2.59
C THR A 75 18.47 -14.22 3.74
N LYS A 76 17.16 -14.29 3.46
CA LYS A 76 16.06 -13.90 4.37
C LYS A 76 16.11 -12.44 4.84
N LYS A 77 16.99 -11.63 4.23
CA LYS A 77 17.17 -10.19 4.44
C LYS A 77 17.26 -9.54 3.05
N LEU A 78 17.42 -8.22 2.99
CA LEU A 78 17.67 -7.54 1.72
C LEU A 78 18.97 -6.74 1.83
N ASN A 79 19.84 -6.93 0.83
CA ASN A 79 21.07 -6.18 0.71
C ASN A 79 20.81 -4.66 0.71
N VAL A 80 21.64 -3.90 1.42
CA VAL A 80 21.44 -2.44 1.58
C VAL A 80 21.45 -1.68 0.25
N HIS A 81 22.19 -2.15 -0.77
CA HIS A 81 22.22 -1.54 -2.09
C HIS A 81 20.95 -1.83 -2.88
N LEU A 82 20.39 -3.04 -2.75
CA LEU A 82 19.07 -3.36 -3.33
C LEU A 82 17.96 -2.60 -2.62
N TYR A 83 18.06 -2.41 -1.30
CA TYR A 83 17.14 -1.54 -0.57
C TYR A 83 17.22 -0.07 -1.04
N LYS A 84 18.43 0.44 -1.28
CA LYS A 84 18.63 1.76 -1.91
C LYS A 84 18.07 1.80 -3.34
N ALA A 85 18.16 0.69 -4.08
CA ALA A 85 17.60 0.57 -5.43
C ALA A 85 16.07 0.69 -5.39
N LEU A 86 15.40 -0.05 -4.49
CA LEU A 86 13.96 0.08 -4.25
C LEU A 86 13.58 1.53 -3.91
N LYS A 87 14.27 2.15 -2.95
CA LYS A 87 14.04 3.57 -2.62
C LYS A 87 14.17 4.48 -3.84
N LYS A 88 15.16 4.22 -4.70
CA LYS A 88 15.40 5.04 -5.89
C LYS A 88 14.34 4.83 -6.96
N SER A 89 13.87 3.59 -7.16
CA SER A 89 12.80 3.28 -8.11
C SER A 89 11.47 3.97 -7.77
N LEU A 90 11.20 4.21 -6.47
CA LEU A 90 10.00 4.93 -6.02
C LEU A 90 10.02 6.43 -6.36
N TYR A 91 11.12 6.99 -6.88
CA TYR A 91 11.15 8.37 -7.40
C TYR A 91 10.26 8.52 -8.64
N LYS A 92 9.84 7.40 -9.26
CA LYS A 92 8.80 7.35 -10.27
C LYS A 92 7.67 6.40 -9.81
N PRO A 93 6.75 6.87 -8.95
CA PRO A 93 5.78 6.02 -8.24
C PRO A 93 4.92 5.14 -9.16
N ALA A 94 4.43 5.69 -10.27
CA ALA A 94 3.63 4.93 -11.23
C ALA A 94 4.37 3.68 -11.76
N CYS A 95 5.66 3.82 -12.07
CA CYS A 95 6.50 2.72 -12.55
C CYS A 95 6.82 1.73 -11.42
N PHE A 96 7.02 2.19 -10.19
CA PHE A 96 7.21 1.30 -9.04
C PHE A 96 5.96 0.46 -8.78
N PHE A 97 4.77 1.07 -8.77
CA PHE A 97 3.54 0.34 -8.49
C PHE A 97 3.23 -0.69 -9.59
N LYS A 98 3.29 -0.27 -10.85
CA LYS A 98 2.98 -1.15 -12.00
C LYS A 98 4.09 -2.16 -12.33
N GLY A 99 5.35 -1.83 -12.06
CA GLY A 99 6.48 -2.68 -12.37
C GLY A 99 6.92 -3.58 -11.21
N LEU A 100 6.65 -3.19 -9.95
CA LEU A 100 7.13 -3.93 -8.79
C LEU A 100 6.00 -4.38 -7.88
N LEU A 101 5.21 -3.45 -7.32
CA LEU A 101 4.27 -3.78 -6.26
C LEU A 101 3.11 -4.66 -6.74
N PHE A 102 2.42 -4.26 -7.81
CA PHE A 102 1.27 -5.02 -8.32
C PHE A 102 1.68 -6.38 -8.87
N PRO A 103 2.75 -6.52 -9.69
CA PRO A 103 3.19 -7.82 -10.17
C PRO A 103 3.65 -8.74 -9.05
N LEU A 104 4.35 -8.20 -8.04
CA LEU A 104 4.75 -8.97 -6.84
C LEU A 104 3.52 -9.59 -6.18
N LEU A 105 2.50 -8.79 -5.90
CA LEU A 105 1.29 -9.27 -5.26
C LEU A 105 0.54 -10.21 -6.18
N ALA A 106 0.17 -9.78 -7.39
CA ALA A 106 -0.61 -10.54 -8.37
C ALA A 106 -0.02 -11.91 -8.72
N SER A 107 1.29 -12.12 -8.54
CA SER A 107 1.91 -13.44 -8.70
C SER A 107 1.41 -14.53 -7.73
N GLY A 108 0.69 -14.16 -6.66
CA GLY A 108 0.18 -15.10 -5.65
C GLY A 108 1.25 -15.75 -4.76
N THR A 109 2.53 -15.45 -5.01
CA THR A 109 3.68 -16.04 -4.31
C THR A 109 4.40 -15.07 -3.39
N CYS A 110 3.80 -13.89 -3.14
CA CYS A 110 4.37 -12.88 -2.24
C CYS A 110 4.27 -13.34 -0.78
N THR A 111 5.44 -13.54 -0.17
CA THR A 111 5.53 -13.93 1.24
C THR A 111 5.37 -12.72 2.17
N LEU A 112 4.95 -12.96 3.42
CA LEU A 112 4.89 -11.90 4.45
C LEU A 112 6.25 -11.22 4.67
N ARG A 113 7.35 -11.94 4.49
CA ARG A 113 8.72 -11.40 4.61
C ARG A 113 9.04 -10.42 3.48
N GLU A 114 8.74 -10.78 2.23
CA GLU A 114 8.87 -9.88 1.09
C GLU A 114 8.01 -8.62 1.30
N ALA A 115 6.75 -8.81 1.71
CA ALA A 115 5.83 -7.71 1.98
C ALA A 115 6.34 -6.76 3.08
N HIS A 116 6.85 -7.27 4.20
CA HIS A 116 7.42 -6.44 5.26
C HIS A 116 8.67 -5.65 4.81
N ILE A 117 9.59 -6.30 4.10
CA ILE A 117 10.81 -5.64 3.62
C ILE A 117 10.46 -4.53 2.62
N ILE A 118 9.62 -4.83 1.62
CA ILE A 118 9.30 -3.89 0.55
C ILE A 118 8.39 -2.77 1.05
N SER A 119 7.42 -3.06 1.92
CA SER A 119 6.56 -2.03 2.52
C SER A 119 7.34 -1.02 3.37
N SER A 120 8.45 -1.44 4.00
CA SER A 120 9.31 -0.50 4.75
C SER A 120 9.92 0.60 3.87
N VAL A 121 10.09 0.35 2.57
CA VAL A 121 10.51 1.36 1.58
C VAL A 121 9.42 2.41 1.40
N LEU A 122 8.16 1.96 1.27
CA LEU A 122 7.00 2.84 1.14
C LEU A 122 6.84 3.73 2.37
N VAL A 123 7.05 3.20 3.59
CA VAL A 123 7.03 4.01 4.83
C VAL A 123 8.02 5.17 4.75
N ARG A 124 9.25 4.92 4.28
CA ARG A 124 10.35 5.90 4.33
C ARG A 124 10.38 6.93 3.20
N VAL A 125 9.72 6.66 2.08
CA VAL A 125 9.76 7.55 0.90
C VAL A 125 8.41 8.27 0.77
N SER A 126 8.44 9.56 0.46
CA SER A 126 7.24 10.34 0.22
C SER A 126 6.66 10.00 -1.15
N ILE A 127 5.34 9.81 -1.23
CA ILE A 127 4.63 9.41 -2.44
C ILE A 127 3.55 10.46 -2.70
N PRO A 128 3.41 10.99 -3.94
CA PRO A 128 2.33 11.92 -4.24
C PRO A 128 0.95 11.28 -4.02
N VAL A 129 0.02 12.07 -3.47
CA VAL A 129 -1.30 11.61 -3.02
C VAL A 129 -2.05 10.80 -4.08
N LEU A 130 -2.13 11.31 -5.32
CA LEU A 130 -2.88 10.64 -6.39
C LEU A 130 -2.31 9.25 -6.75
N HIS A 131 -0.99 9.08 -6.67
CA HIS A 131 -0.36 7.79 -6.92
C HIS A 131 -0.64 6.82 -5.77
N SER A 132 -0.60 7.31 -4.53
CA SER A 132 -0.96 6.52 -3.35
C SER A 132 -2.43 6.10 -3.38
N ALA A 133 -3.33 7.00 -3.76
CA ALA A 133 -4.77 6.73 -3.88
C ALA A 133 -5.06 5.67 -4.95
N ALA A 134 -4.47 5.82 -6.15
CA ALA A 134 -4.59 4.82 -7.21
C ALA A 134 -3.99 3.47 -6.79
N ALA A 135 -2.87 3.47 -6.05
CA ALA A 135 -2.27 2.25 -5.53
C ALA A 135 -3.17 1.54 -4.52
N ILE A 136 -3.74 2.25 -3.56
CA ILE A 136 -4.69 1.67 -2.59
C ILE A 136 -5.89 1.04 -3.31
N HIS A 137 -6.46 1.74 -4.28
CA HIS A 137 -7.60 1.22 -5.05
C HIS A 137 -7.24 -0.09 -5.75
N ARG A 138 -6.12 -0.13 -6.47
CA ARG A 138 -5.67 -1.36 -7.15
C ARG A 138 -5.28 -2.47 -6.18
N LEU A 139 -4.74 -2.16 -5.00
CA LEU A 139 -4.47 -3.15 -3.97
C LEU A 139 -5.75 -3.79 -3.43
N CYS A 140 -6.84 -3.03 -3.28
CA CYS A 140 -8.15 -3.57 -2.89
C CYS A 140 -8.72 -4.51 -3.97
N GLU A 141 -8.50 -4.21 -5.26
CA GLU A 141 -8.87 -5.10 -6.37
C GLU A 141 -8.02 -6.39 -6.38
N ILE A 142 -6.70 -6.28 -6.26
CA ILE A 142 -5.80 -7.45 -6.22
C ILE A 142 -6.12 -8.32 -5.00
N ALA A 143 -6.37 -7.71 -3.83
CA ALA A 143 -6.79 -8.44 -2.64
C ALA A 143 -8.05 -9.26 -2.90
N ALA A 144 -9.02 -8.69 -3.61
CA ALA A 144 -10.25 -9.37 -3.96
C ALA A 144 -10.04 -10.55 -4.91
N GLU A 145 -9.20 -10.37 -5.93
CA GLU A 145 -8.82 -11.43 -6.87
C GLU A 145 -8.18 -12.61 -6.09
N GLN A 146 -7.31 -12.31 -5.13
CA GLN A 146 -6.51 -13.31 -4.39
C GLN A 146 -7.20 -14.01 -3.24
N MET A 147 -8.10 -13.32 -2.55
CA MET A 147 -8.80 -13.88 -1.38
C MET A 147 -9.71 -15.04 -1.77
N THR A 148 -10.10 -15.13 -3.03
CA THR A 148 -10.84 -16.25 -3.64
C THR A 148 -10.04 -17.55 -3.64
N ASP A 149 -8.69 -17.48 -3.60
CA ASP A 149 -7.82 -18.65 -3.78
C ASP A 149 -6.88 -18.88 -2.58
N ASN A 150 -6.43 -17.82 -1.88
CA ASN A 150 -5.45 -17.94 -0.79
C ASN A 150 -5.55 -16.79 0.24
N LEU A 151 -6.02 -17.12 1.44
CA LEU A 151 -6.15 -16.17 2.56
C LEU A 151 -4.80 -15.56 3.01
N GLU A 152 -3.70 -16.30 2.91
CA GLU A 152 -2.36 -15.79 3.27
C GLU A 152 -1.88 -14.71 2.30
N ALA A 153 -2.22 -14.83 1.01
CA ALA A 153 -1.90 -13.81 0.00
C ALA A 153 -2.62 -12.48 0.31
N GLY A 154 -3.85 -12.56 0.83
CA GLY A 154 -4.58 -11.41 1.36
C GLY A 154 -3.84 -10.72 2.52
N GLY A 155 -3.13 -11.49 3.35
CA GLY A 155 -2.30 -10.97 4.45
C GLY A 155 -1.16 -10.06 3.98
N ALA A 156 -0.46 -10.45 2.90
CA ALA A 156 0.61 -9.65 2.31
C ALA A 156 0.09 -8.32 1.76
N THR A 157 -1.05 -8.33 1.07
CA THR A 157 -1.68 -7.12 0.52
C THR A 157 -2.12 -6.15 1.63
N ASN A 158 -2.66 -6.66 2.75
CA ASN A 158 -3.05 -5.83 3.89
C ASN A 158 -1.88 -5.06 4.53
N ILE A 159 -0.65 -5.60 4.49
CA ILE A 159 0.55 -4.87 4.95
C ILE A 159 0.74 -3.59 4.11
N PHE A 160 0.62 -3.69 2.79
CA PHE A 160 0.79 -2.56 1.89
C PHE A 160 -0.34 -1.54 2.00
N ILE A 161 -1.60 -2.00 2.09
CA ILE A 161 -2.75 -1.12 2.32
C ILE A 161 -2.54 -0.34 3.61
N ARG A 162 -2.24 -1.02 4.73
CA ARG A 162 -1.99 -0.38 6.03
C ARG A 162 -0.90 0.69 5.95
N VAL A 163 0.25 0.36 5.34
CA VAL A 163 1.38 1.32 5.22
C VAL A 163 1.00 2.55 4.41
N LEU A 164 0.18 2.40 3.36
CA LEU A 164 -0.31 3.54 2.58
C LEU A 164 -1.37 4.35 3.33
N LEU A 165 -2.23 3.73 4.16
CA LEU A 165 -3.16 4.45 5.05
C LEU A 165 -2.42 5.24 6.13
N GLU A 166 -1.34 4.70 6.68
CA GLU A 166 -0.49 5.37 7.67
C GLU A 166 0.24 6.61 7.12
N LYS A 167 0.23 6.81 5.78
CA LYS A 167 0.65 8.09 5.17
C LYS A 167 -0.33 9.23 5.41
N LYS A 168 -1.56 8.93 5.84
CA LYS A 168 -2.57 9.92 6.25
C LYS A 168 -2.92 10.94 5.17
N TYR A 169 -2.84 10.55 3.89
CA TYR A 169 -3.24 11.43 2.79
C TYR A 169 -4.76 11.64 2.75
N ALA A 170 -5.19 12.76 2.18
CA ALA A 170 -6.59 12.95 1.80
C ALA A 170 -6.90 12.04 0.60
N LEU A 171 -7.80 11.08 0.78
CA LEU A 171 -8.16 10.12 -0.26
C LEU A 171 -9.41 10.59 -1.00
N PRO A 172 -9.49 10.38 -2.33
CA PRO A 172 -10.76 10.51 -3.05
C PRO A 172 -11.78 9.52 -2.50
N TYR A 173 -13.04 9.92 -2.43
CA TYR A 173 -14.11 9.08 -1.87
C TYR A 173 -14.24 7.72 -2.55
N LYS A 174 -14.03 7.62 -3.86
CA LYS A 174 -14.00 6.33 -4.59
C LYS A 174 -12.97 5.34 -3.99
N VAL A 175 -11.86 5.84 -3.46
CA VAL A 175 -10.83 5.00 -2.81
C VAL A 175 -11.24 4.63 -1.39
N VAL A 176 -11.91 5.53 -0.68
CA VAL A 176 -12.52 5.25 0.62
C VAL A 176 -13.60 4.17 0.48
N ASP A 177 -14.49 4.28 -0.50
CA ASP A 177 -15.52 3.29 -0.81
C ASP A 177 -14.88 1.93 -1.11
N ALA A 178 -13.80 1.90 -1.92
CA ALA A 178 -13.08 0.67 -2.21
C ALA A 178 -12.46 0.01 -0.96
N LEU A 179 -11.98 0.81 -0.01
CA LEU A 179 -11.49 0.32 1.30
C LEU A 179 -12.64 -0.23 2.15
N VAL A 180 -13.79 0.45 2.17
CA VAL A 180 -14.99 -0.06 2.86
C VAL A 180 -15.38 -1.41 2.27
N PHE A 181 -15.49 -1.52 0.95
CA PHE A 181 -15.80 -2.79 0.28
C PHE A 181 -14.74 -3.86 0.55
N HIS A 182 -13.46 -3.51 0.58
CA HIS A 182 -12.37 -4.41 0.96
C HIS A 182 -12.59 -5.04 2.34
N PHE A 183 -13.01 -4.26 3.34
CA PHE A 183 -13.30 -4.82 4.67
C PHE A 183 -14.62 -5.59 4.71
N LEU A 184 -15.69 -5.08 4.07
CA LEU A 184 -17.01 -5.73 4.08
C LEU A 184 -17.04 -7.08 3.35
N ARG A 185 -16.08 -7.35 2.45
CA ARG A 185 -15.93 -8.67 1.83
C ARG A 185 -15.80 -9.82 2.83
N PHE A 186 -15.24 -9.54 4.01
CA PHE A 186 -15.09 -10.54 5.06
C PHE A 186 -16.39 -10.83 5.83
N ARG A 187 -17.47 -10.07 5.56
CA ARG A 187 -18.83 -10.34 6.07
C ARG A 187 -19.50 -11.50 5.32
N ALA A 188 -19.34 -11.54 3.99
CA ALA A 188 -20.03 -12.49 3.10
C ALA A 188 -19.57 -13.94 3.31
N VAL A 189 -18.40 -14.13 3.89
CA VAL A 189 -17.80 -15.45 4.07
C VAL A 189 -18.52 -16.31 5.13
N ASP A 190 -19.43 -15.72 5.92
CA ASP A 190 -20.28 -16.47 6.86
C ASP A 190 -21.70 -16.76 6.30
N ALA A 191 -22.12 -16.15 5.18
CA ALA A 191 -23.53 -16.09 4.79
C ALA A 191 -23.93 -16.91 3.55
N ASP A 192 -22.98 -17.42 2.75
CA ASP A 192 -23.32 -18.07 1.47
C ASP A 192 -22.76 -19.49 1.35
N ALA A 193 -23.54 -20.45 1.85
CA ALA A 193 -23.42 -21.87 1.51
C ALA A 193 -24.33 -22.25 0.32
N MET A 194 -24.80 -21.28 -0.50
CA MET A 194 -25.75 -21.55 -1.60
C MET A 194 -25.47 -20.84 -2.95
N THR A 195 -24.28 -20.29 -3.19
CA THR A 195 -23.86 -19.88 -4.54
C THR A 195 -22.49 -20.45 -4.90
N ASP A 196 -22.30 -20.75 -6.18
CA ASP A 196 -21.13 -21.40 -6.81
C ASP A 196 -19.86 -20.50 -6.83
N ALA A 197 -19.69 -19.65 -5.81
CA ALA A 197 -18.54 -18.79 -5.63
C ALA A 197 -17.45 -19.52 -4.81
N PRO A 198 -16.15 -19.34 -5.11
CA PRO A 198 -15.10 -20.08 -4.41
C PRO A 198 -15.05 -19.69 -2.92
N LEU A 199 -15.53 -20.61 -2.09
CA LEU A 199 -15.52 -20.59 -0.62
C LEU A 199 -14.08 -20.52 -0.09
N THR A 200 -13.70 -19.45 0.62
CA THR A 200 -12.30 -19.32 1.07
C THR A 200 -12.03 -18.69 2.44
N ILE A 201 -13.04 -18.59 3.30
CA ILE A 201 -12.81 -18.61 4.76
C ILE A 201 -13.90 -19.52 5.33
N LYS A 202 -13.56 -20.50 6.17
CA LYS A 202 -14.63 -21.29 6.82
C LYS A 202 -15.37 -20.37 7.80
N SER A 203 -16.68 -20.52 7.88
CA SER A 203 -17.46 -19.83 8.90
C SER A 203 -16.83 -20.09 10.27
N GLY A 204 -16.40 -19.01 10.94
CA GLY A 204 -15.70 -19.06 12.24
C GLY A 204 -14.16 -18.98 12.23
N GLU A 205 -13.49 -18.92 11.07
CA GLU A 205 -12.04 -18.68 11.05
C GLU A 205 -11.70 -17.24 11.47
N LYS A 206 -10.71 -17.09 12.35
CA LYS A 206 -10.30 -15.80 12.90
C LYS A 206 -9.43 -15.06 11.89
N LEU A 207 -9.75 -13.80 11.63
CA LEU A 207 -8.94 -12.96 10.75
C LEU A 207 -7.57 -12.68 11.37
N PRO A 208 -6.50 -12.58 10.56
CA PRO A 208 -5.17 -12.26 11.07
C PRO A 208 -5.12 -10.90 11.78
N VAL A 209 -4.25 -10.77 12.78
CA VAL A 209 -4.02 -9.51 13.50
C VAL A 209 -3.68 -8.35 12.54
N LEU A 210 -2.94 -8.63 11.46
CA LEU A 210 -2.59 -7.64 10.42
C LEU A 210 -3.82 -7.02 9.75
N TRP A 211 -4.89 -7.80 9.56
CA TRP A 211 -6.15 -7.29 9.00
C TRP A 211 -6.79 -6.29 9.97
N HIS A 212 -6.89 -6.64 11.26
CA HIS A 212 -7.43 -5.74 12.28
C HIS A 212 -6.60 -4.46 12.44
N GLN A 213 -5.27 -4.55 12.33
CA GLN A 213 -4.39 -3.37 12.35
C GLN A 213 -4.61 -2.48 11.13
N CYS A 214 -4.80 -3.07 9.94
CA CYS A 214 -5.14 -2.34 8.73
C CYS A 214 -6.50 -1.62 8.87
N PHE A 215 -7.50 -2.31 9.43
CA PHE A 215 -8.82 -1.74 9.66
C PHE A 215 -8.80 -0.63 10.72
N LEU A 216 -8.03 -0.79 11.79
CA LEU A 216 -7.82 0.28 12.78
C LEU A 216 -7.19 1.52 12.15
N ALA A 217 -6.15 1.35 11.31
CA ALA A 217 -5.52 2.47 10.62
C ALA A 217 -6.51 3.22 9.71
N PHE A 218 -7.43 2.49 9.07
CA PHE A 218 -8.53 3.08 8.30
C PHE A 218 -9.47 3.88 9.21
N ALA A 219 -10.00 3.27 10.27
CA ALA A 219 -10.97 3.91 11.17
C ALA A 219 -10.38 5.16 11.85
N GLN A 220 -9.12 5.12 12.30
CA GLN A 220 -8.46 6.26 12.93
C GLN A 220 -8.31 7.48 12.01
N ARG A 221 -8.23 7.28 10.69
CA ARG A 221 -7.96 8.36 9.74
C ARG A 221 -9.19 8.79 8.96
N TYR A 222 -10.02 7.84 8.54
CA TYR A 222 -11.07 8.04 7.54
C TYR A 222 -12.49 7.88 8.13
N ARG A 223 -12.66 7.83 9.46
CA ARG A 223 -13.97 7.76 10.14
C ARG A 223 -14.96 8.87 9.76
N ASN A 224 -14.46 10.01 9.25
CA ASN A 224 -15.27 11.16 8.83
C ASN A 224 -15.54 11.19 7.32
N ASP A 225 -14.93 10.28 6.56
CA ASP A 225 -14.99 10.25 5.09
C ASP A 225 -15.92 9.16 4.56
N ILE A 226 -16.62 8.43 5.45
CA ILE A 226 -17.57 7.36 5.15
C ILE A 226 -19.02 7.81 5.37
N THR A 227 -19.97 7.14 4.72
CA THR A 227 -21.41 7.34 4.98
C THR A 227 -21.85 6.61 6.26
N GLU A 228 -23.04 6.94 6.78
CA GLU A 228 -23.59 6.24 7.95
C GLU A 228 -23.91 4.77 7.64
N ASP A 229 -24.50 4.47 6.48
CA ASP A 229 -24.74 3.08 6.05
C ASP A 229 -23.44 2.25 5.99
N GLN A 230 -22.36 2.85 5.48
CA GLN A 230 -21.03 2.21 5.47
C GLN A 230 -20.51 1.99 6.89
N ARG A 231 -20.71 2.96 7.79
CA ARG A 231 -20.31 2.86 9.20
C ARG A 231 -21.06 1.74 9.90
N GLU A 232 -22.37 1.66 9.74
CA GLU A 232 -23.21 0.60 10.32
C GLU A 232 -22.77 -0.79 9.82
N ALA A 233 -22.57 -0.94 8.51
CA ALA A 233 -22.10 -2.20 7.94
C ALA A 233 -20.72 -2.64 8.48
N LEU A 234 -19.82 -1.67 8.72
CA LEU A 234 -18.51 -1.91 9.32
C LEU A 234 -18.59 -2.26 10.82
N LEU A 235 -19.55 -1.69 11.54
CA LEU A 235 -19.84 -2.04 12.94
C LEU A 235 -20.42 -3.45 13.04
N ASP A 236 -21.34 -3.83 12.15
CA ASP A 236 -21.85 -5.21 12.06
C ASP A 236 -20.72 -6.22 11.84
N LEU A 237 -19.79 -5.90 10.95
CA LEU A 237 -18.61 -6.74 10.69
C LEU A 237 -17.77 -6.95 11.95
N LEU A 238 -17.60 -5.91 12.78
CA LEU A 238 -16.85 -6.02 14.04
C LEU A 238 -17.56 -6.89 15.09
N LEU A 239 -18.89 -7.00 15.06
CA LEU A 239 -19.62 -7.90 15.96
C LEU A 239 -19.29 -9.36 15.67
N VAL A 240 -19.14 -9.71 14.40
CA VAL A 240 -18.89 -11.08 13.95
C VAL A 240 -17.40 -11.43 13.95
N LYS A 241 -16.55 -10.52 13.44
CA LYS A 241 -15.12 -10.77 13.22
C LYS A 241 -14.21 -9.97 14.18
N GLY A 242 -14.73 -9.41 15.27
CA GLY A 242 -13.96 -8.54 16.17
C GLY A 242 -12.78 -9.22 16.88
N HIS A 243 -11.62 -8.56 16.90
CA HIS A 243 -10.48 -8.98 17.71
C HIS A 243 -10.61 -8.49 19.16
N LYS A 244 -10.29 -9.32 20.16
CA LYS A 244 -10.48 -9.03 21.60
C LYS A 244 -9.91 -7.68 22.05
N ALA A 245 -8.71 -7.32 21.59
CA ALA A 245 -8.03 -6.08 22.01
C ALA A 245 -8.17 -4.92 21.02
N ILE A 246 -8.36 -5.22 19.73
CA ILE A 246 -8.33 -4.20 18.66
C ILE A 246 -9.74 -3.81 18.22
N GLY A 247 -10.68 -4.75 18.23
CA GLY A 247 -12.08 -4.51 17.88
C GLY A 247 -12.74 -3.38 18.69
N PRO A 248 -12.57 -3.30 20.02
CA PRO A 248 -13.09 -2.19 20.82
C PRO A 248 -12.53 -0.83 20.37
N GLU A 249 -11.26 -0.76 20.01
CA GLU A 249 -10.62 0.47 19.51
C GLU A 249 -11.18 0.87 18.14
N ILE A 250 -11.34 -0.08 17.21
CA ILE A 250 -11.95 0.20 15.90
C ILE A 250 -13.38 0.71 16.08
N ARG A 251 -14.17 0.06 16.94
CA ARG A 251 -15.54 0.49 17.25
C ARG A 251 -15.57 1.92 17.81
N ARG A 252 -14.67 2.24 18.74
CA ARG A 252 -14.58 3.59 19.33
C ARG A 252 -14.29 4.64 18.24
N GLU A 253 -13.32 4.38 17.37
CA GLU A 253 -12.97 5.30 16.28
C GLU A 253 -14.13 5.48 15.28
N LEU A 254 -14.81 4.40 14.91
CA LEU A 254 -15.96 4.49 13.99
C LEU A 254 -17.13 5.29 14.60
N LEU A 255 -17.45 5.09 15.88
CA LEU A 255 -18.53 5.83 16.56
C LEU A 255 -18.21 7.32 16.80
N GLN A 256 -16.93 7.67 16.90
CA GLN A 256 -16.50 9.07 16.99
C GLN A 256 -16.54 9.81 15.65
N GLY A 257 -16.64 9.07 14.54
CA GLY A 257 -16.73 9.65 13.21
C GLY A 257 -18.11 10.23 12.91
N ARG A 258 -18.16 11.15 11.95
CA ARG A 258 -19.41 11.71 11.41
C ARG A 258 -19.58 11.32 9.95
N GLY A 259 -20.83 11.28 9.49
CA GLY A 259 -21.13 10.99 8.10
C GLY A 259 -20.49 12.02 7.18
N ARG A 260 -20.01 11.55 6.03
CA ARG A 260 -19.42 12.42 5.01
C ARG A 260 -20.37 13.58 4.69
N GLY A 261 -19.83 14.81 4.74
CA GLY A 261 -20.58 16.03 4.43
C GLY A 261 -21.44 16.57 5.57
N VAL A 262 -21.48 15.90 6.73
CA VAL A 262 -22.12 16.43 7.94
C VAL A 262 -21.16 17.43 8.58
N LEU A 263 -21.51 18.72 8.54
CA LEU A 263 -20.75 19.77 9.21
C LEU A 263 -20.70 19.49 10.72
N ALA A 264 -19.58 19.82 11.35
CA ALA A 264 -19.54 19.85 12.80
C ALA A 264 -20.59 20.85 13.30
N PRO A 265 -21.36 20.54 14.37
CA PRO A 265 -22.13 21.58 15.02
C PRO A 265 -21.16 22.70 15.36
N GLU A 266 -21.46 23.92 14.89
CA GLU A 266 -20.77 25.11 15.36
C GLU A 266 -20.82 25.06 16.88
N VAL A 267 -19.65 25.19 17.51
CA VAL A 267 -19.60 25.38 18.96
C VAL A 267 -20.23 26.74 19.19
N THR A 268 -21.53 26.78 19.45
CA THR A 268 -22.20 27.95 19.96
C THR A 268 -21.58 28.19 21.33
N MET A 269 -20.63 29.13 21.36
CA MET A 269 -20.12 29.71 22.60
C MET A 269 -21.30 30.41 23.28
N ALA A 270 -22.02 29.66 24.11
CA ALA A 270 -23.13 30.17 24.89
C ALA A 270 -22.57 31.13 25.96
N GLY A 271 -22.96 32.40 25.87
CA GLY A 271 -23.07 33.32 26.99
C GLY A 271 -21.83 34.12 27.37
N VAL A 272 -21.74 35.36 26.87
CA VAL A 272 -21.50 36.51 27.75
C VAL A 272 -22.52 37.57 27.35
N ASP A 273 -23.70 37.47 27.96
CA ASP A 273 -24.73 38.50 27.95
C ASP A 273 -24.21 39.63 28.85
N GLY A 274 -23.59 40.64 28.23
CA GLY A 274 -23.05 41.81 28.91
C GLY A 274 -24.13 42.85 29.10
N ASP A 275 -25.03 42.60 30.05
CA ASP A 275 -25.88 43.64 30.64
C ASP A 275 -25.02 44.48 31.59
N ASP A 276 -24.53 45.63 31.10
CA ASP A 276 -23.89 46.66 31.92
C ASP A 276 -24.71 47.96 31.79
N THR A 277 -25.74 48.02 32.61
CA THR A 277 -26.48 49.24 32.96
C THR A 277 -25.60 50.12 33.85
N MET A 278 -24.93 51.12 33.27
CA MET A 278 -24.31 52.20 34.03
C MET A 278 -25.17 53.46 33.92
N VAL A 279 -25.68 53.84 35.08
CA VAL A 279 -26.51 55.02 35.38
C VAL A 279 -25.60 56.25 35.37
N ASP A 280 -25.85 57.20 34.47
CA ASP A 280 -25.24 58.52 34.55
C ASP A 280 -25.89 59.33 35.69
N ILE A 281 -25.09 59.66 36.71
CA ILE A 281 -25.43 60.67 37.73
C ILE A 281 -24.39 61.80 37.64
N GLN A 282 -24.93 62.96 37.26
CA GLN A 282 -24.46 64.35 37.36
C GLN A 282 -23.30 64.83 36.48
#